data_AF-A0AA88F354-F1
#
_entry.id   AF-A0AA88F354-F1
#
_cell.length_a   1.000
_cell.length_b   1.000
_cell.length_c   1.000
_cell.angle_alpha   90.00
_cell.angle_beta   90.00
_cell.angle_gamma   90.00
#
_symmetry.space_group_name_H-M   'P 1'
#
loop_
_entity.id
_entity.type
_entity.pdbx_description
1 polymer ?
#
loop_
_entity_poly.entity_id
_entity_poly.type
_entity_poly.pdbx_seq_one_letter_code
_entity_poly.pdbx_strand_id
1 'polypeptide(L)'
;MEKDDVHLRLMHGGPFRKLMVLVGLGRLRRRAFVFAWFCWGLPLVALLLTHGADGIESFLTDWGAWTKFLLAPVLLTLAEKPIGFIIDECVVTLFRIPLIASRSMAEGKAAMAAARKSTAATFPELACLAVAVGASLINLTSFLSGRAPLWAMYGEGLSFPGLWCLAVGNTLYWFLMTRLLWKNLIWSRFLSDVAKCRLRLAVTHPDGHGGLGFLGYYPAAYGLFTLAVSSVVAAGVGHVMQRQAVTPALFTAVCVAWLAIVVIYFALPLVPVARQLSRLKRDTITLSLAKALEFERWNERKTLGTNVFEDDGETEPEAGDIHDMKPLYGASLKTSAHLFNKRNALPVFVPALAPLLVTGASFLPYAELGTIVKRLLFL
;
A
#
# COMPACT_ATOMS: atom_id res chain seq x y z
N MET A 1 30.62 -9.55 1.97
CA MET A 1 29.43 -8.82 2.44
C MET A 1 28.61 -9.79 3.25
N GLU A 2 28.48 -9.56 4.55
CA GLU A 2 27.76 -10.45 5.45
C GLU A 2 26.27 -10.44 5.11
N LYS A 3 25.64 -11.61 5.09
CA LYS A 3 24.27 -11.84 4.60
C LYS A 3 23.22 -11.00 5.36
N ASP A 4 23.55 -10.56 6.56
CA ASP A 4 22.68 -9.78 7.44
C ASP A 4 22.66 -8.27 7.15
N ASP A 5 23.62 -7.77 6.35
CA ASP A 5 23.81 -6.34 6.19
C ASP A 5 22.83 -5.69 5.20
N VAL A 6 22.09 -6.47 4.41
CA VAL A 6 21.26 -5.98 3.28
C VAL A 6 19.74 -6.07 3.54
N HIS A 7 19.30 -6.63 4.68
CA HIS A 7 17.86 -6.76 4.98
C HIS A 7 17.34 -5.57 5.80
N LEU A 8 16.30 -4.87 5.35
CA LEU A 8 15.71 -3.77 6.12
C LEU A 8 15.00 -4.29 7.38
N ARG A 9 14.45 -5.51 7.32
CA ARG A 9 13.72 -6.20 8.38
C ARG A 9 12.63 -5.33 9.01
N LEU A 10 11.82 -4.67 8.17
CA LEU A 10 10.80 -3.69 8.57
C LEU A 10 9.82 -4.21 9.65
N MET A 11 9.55 -5.51 9.66
CA MET A 11 8.60 -6.16 10.58
C MET A 11 9.26 -6.85 11.79
N HIS A 12 10.59 -6.86 11.90
CA HIS A 12 11.30 -7.56 12.98
C HIS A 12 11.75 -6.65 14.14
N GLY A 13 11.50 -5.33 14.06
CA GLY A 13 11.86 -4.36 15.09
C GLY A 13 10.64 -3.75 15.80
N GLY A 14 10.82 -3.39 17.07
CA GLY A 14 9.88 -2.60 17.88
C GLY A 14 9.50 -3.22 19.25
N PRO A 15 9.02 -2.42 20.21
CA PRO A 15 8.61 -2.91 21.53
C PRO A 15 7.44 -3.90 21.48
N PHE A 16 6.50 -3.76 20.54
CA PHE A 16 5.40 -4.71 20.36
C PHE A 16 5.91 -6.12 20.03
N ARG A 17 6.88 -6.25 19.12
CA ARG A 17 7.44 -7.57 18.79
C ARG A 17 8.15 -8.18 19.99
N LYS A 18 8.91 -7.38 20.75
CA LYS A 18 9.56 -7.82 21.99
C LYS A 18 8.54 -8.32 23.01
N LEU A 19 7.46 -7.56 23.21
CA LEU A 19 6.35 -7.94 24.10
C LEU A 19 5.70 -9.25 23.65
N MET A 20 5.40 -9.40 22.35
CA MET A 20 4.79 -10.64 21.84
C MET A 20 5.72 -11.84 21.95
N VAL A 21 7.04 -11.67 21.80
CA VAL A 21 8.00 -12.76 22.01
C VAL A 21 8.08 -13.12 23.49
N LEU A 22 8.09 -12.12 24.39
CA LEU A 22 8.13 -12.31 25.84
C LEU A 22 6.89 -13.06 26.35
N VAL A 23 5.71 -12.80 25.77
CA VAL A 23 4.45 -13.50 26.07
C VAL A 23 4.35 -14.87 25.37
N GLY A 24 5.37 -15.31 24.62
CA GLY A 24 5.37 -16.60 23.91
C GLY A 24 4.56 -16.63 22.61
N LEU A 25 4.07 -15.48 22.16
CA LEU A 25 3.32 -15.26 20.92
C LEU A 25 4.22 -14.87 19.74
N GLY A 26 5.47 -15.32 19.74
CA GLY A 26 6.43 -15.07 18.66
C GLY A 26 6.01 -15.66 17.31
N ARG A 27 5.20 -16.73 17.29
CA ARG A 27 4.67 -17.34 16.05
C ARG A 27 3.44 -16.57 15.56
N LEU A 28 3.53 -16.02 14.34
CA LEU A 28 2.47 -15.27 13.66
C LEU A 28 1.09 -15.94 13.72
N ARG A 29 1.01 -17.25 13.41
CA ARG A 29 -0.24 -18.01 13.44
C ARG A 29 -0.86 -18.09 14.84
N ARG A 30 -0.04 -18.31 15.87
CA ARG A 30 -0.51 -18.33 17.27
C ARG A 30 -0.99 -16.96 17.70
N ARG A 31 -0.27 -15.90 17.33
CA ARG A 31 -0.68 -14.52 17.61
C ARG A 31 -2.02 -14.17 16.97
N ALA A 32 -2.21 -14.51 15.70
CA ALA A 32 -3.47 -14.27 15.00
C ALA A 32 -4.64 -15.02 15.67
N PHE A 33 -4.43 -16.29 16.05
CA PHE A 33 -5.44 -17.07 16.78
C PHE A 33 -5.77 -16.47 18.15
N VAL A 34 -4.76 -16.05 18.92
CA VAL A 34 -4.99 -15.43 20.23
C VAL A 34 -5.74 -14.10 20.08
N PHE A 35 -5.41 -13.28 19.09
CA PHE A 35 -6.16 -12.04 18.85
C PHE A 35 -7.59 -12.30 18.39
N ALA A 36 -7.83 -13.30 17.53
CA ALA A 36 -9.18 -13.73 17.18
C ALA A 36 -9.99 -14.12 18.42
N TRP A 37 -9.40 -14.96 19.28
CA TRP A 37 -10.06 -15.41 20.50
C TRP A 37 -10.30 -14.27 21.48
N PHE A 38 -9.32 -13.40 21.67
CA PHE A 38 -9.37 -12.32 22.66
C PHE A 38 -10.31 -11.18 22.24
N CYS A 39 -10.40 -10.88 20.95
CA CYS A 39 -11.24 -9.80 20.43
C CYS A 39 -12.65 -10.24 20.08
N TRP A 40 -12.86 -11.50 19.65
CA TRP A 40 -14.19 -11.96 19.21
C TRP A 40 -14.72 -13.13 20.05
N GLY A 41 -13.89 -14.13 20.35
CA GLY A 41 -14.30 -15.30 21.12
C GLY A 41 -14.68 -14.97 22.57
N LEU A 42 -13.90 -14.13 23.25
CA LEU A 42 -14.17 -13.75 24.64
C LEU A 42 -15.47 -12.93 24.78
N PRO A 43 -15.74 -11.90 23.95
CA PRO A 43 -17.04 -11.24 23.93
C PRO A 43 -18.20 -12.19 23.66
N LEU A 44 -18.05 -13.16 22.74
CA LEU A 44 -19.09 -14.14 22.44
C LEU A 44 -19.45 -14.99 23.67
N VAL A 45 -18.43 -15.50 24.38
CA VAL A 45 -18.64 -16.26 25.62
C VAL A 45 -19.25 -15.38 26.71
N ALA A 46 -18.78 -14.14 26.84
CA ALA A 46 -19.33 -13.20 27.81
C ALA A 46 -20.79 -12.83 27.50
N LEU A 47 -21.17 -12.71 26.22
CA LEU A 47 -22.55 -12.48 25.78
C LEU A 47 -23.43 -13.70 26.10
N LEU A 48 -22.95 -14.91 25.84
CA LEU A 48 -23.66 -16.14 26.20
C LEU A 48 -24.00 -16.19 27.70
N LEU A 49 -23.06 -15.76 28.55
CA LEU A 49 -23.23 -15.78 30.00
C LEU A 49 -24.13 -14.65 30.54
N THR A 50 -24.27 -13.54 29.81
CA THR A 50 -24.94 -12.33 30.32
C THR A 50 -26.29 -12.06 29.64
N HIS A 51 -26.40 -12.26 28.33
CA HIS A 51 -27.58 -11.93 27.52
C HIS A 51 -28.27 -13.17 26.94
N GLY A 52 -27.72 -14.37 27.13
CA GLY A 52 -28.27 -15.61 26.59
C GLY A 52 -28.27 -15.63 25.05
N ALA A 53 -29.27 -16.30 24.47
CA ALA A 53 -29.34 -16.52 23.02
C ALA A 53 -29.55 -15.23 22.21
N ASP A 54 -30.36 -14.30 22.70
CA ASP A 54 -30.73 -13.07 21.98
C ASP A 54 -29.53 -12.13 21.77
N GLY A 55 -28.64 -12.04 22.77
CA GLY A 55 -27.41 -11.27 22.67
C GLY A 55 -26.40 -11.88 21.70
N ILE A 56 -26.35 -13.22 21.61
CA ILE A 56 -25.51 -13.93 20.65
C ILE A 56 -26.02 -13.72 19.23
N GLU A 57 -27.33 -13.87 19.00
CA GLU A 57 -27.92 -13.65 17.69
C GLU A 57 -27.64 -12.24 17.18
N SER A 58 -27.81 -11.24 18.04
CA SER A 58 -27.50 -9.84 17.73
C SER A 58 -26.01 -9.60 17.41
N PHE A 59 -25.10 -10.33 18.06
CA PHE A 59 -23.66 -10.22 17.80
C PHE A 59 -23.22 -10.96 16.54
N LEU A 60 -23.83 -12.12 16.25
CA LEU A 60 -23.53 -12.92 15.06
C LEU A 60 -24.12 -12.31 13.79
N THR A 61 -25.22 -11.57 13.90
CA THR A 61 -25.81 -10.85 12.76
C THR A 61 -25.10 -9.53 12.46
N ASP A 62 -24.32 -8.99 13.41
CA ASP A 62 -23.58 -7.75 13.24
C ASP A 62 -22.28 -7.94 12.42
N TRP A 63 -22.30 -7.44 11.18
CA TRP A 63 -21.14 -7.46 10.28
C TRP A 63 -19.95 -6.66 10.81
N GLY A 64 -20.20 -5.59 11.57
CA GLY A 64 -19.17 -4.79 12.23
C GLY A 64 -18.40 -5.62 13.24
N ALA A 65 -19.08 -6.48 14.00
CA ALA A 65 -18.44 -7.36 14.98
C ALA A 65 -17.50 -8.37 14.32
N TRP A 66 -17.95 -9.04 13.26
CA TRP A 66 -17.12 -9.97 12.48
C TRP A 66 -15.91 -9.29 11.86
N THR A 67 -16.12 -8.18 11.16
CA THR A 67 -15.06 -7.54 10.39
C THR A 67 -14.02 -6.89 11.30
N LYS A 68 -14.45 -6.18 12.34
CA LYS A 68 -13.57 -5.37 13.18
C LYS A 68 -12.88 -6.17 14.29
N PHE A 69 -13.53 -7.20 14.83
CA PHE A 69 -12.99 -7.95 15.98
C PHE A 69 -12.44 -9.32 15.62
N LEU A 70 -12.87 -9.94 14.52
CA LEU A 70 -12.30 -11.21 14.05
C LEU A 70 -11.40 -11.02 12.84
N LEU A 71 -11.97 -10.54 11.74
CA LEU A 71 -11.30 -10.54 10.44
C LEU A 71 -10.10 -9.58 10.43
N ALA A 72 -10.28 -8.33 10.84
CA ALA A 72 -9.22 -7.33 10.78
C ALA A 72 -8.01 -7.67 11.69
N PRO A 73 -8.16 -8.02 12.97
CA PRO A 73 -7.01 -8.37 13.81
C PRO A 73 -6.22 -9.57 13.27
N VAL A 74 -6.91 -10.58 12.73
CA VAL A 74 -6.27 -11.76 12.11
C VAL A 74 -5.52 -11.37 10.84
N LEU A 75 -6.18 -10.70 9.90
CA LEU A 75 -5.61 -10.35 8.61
C LEU A 75 -4.45 -9.34 8.76
N LEU A 76 -4.60 -8.30 9.59
CA LEU A 76 -3.53 -7.33 9.86
C LEU A 76 -2.31 -8.01 10.49
N THR A 77 -2.54 -9.00 11.37
CA THR A 77 -1.46 -9.78 11.97
C THR A 77 -0.73 -10.66 10.96
N LEU A 78 -1.47 -11.30 10.06
CA LEU A 78 -0.91 -12.17 9.02
C LEU A 78 -0.22 -11.37 7.90
N ALA A 79 -0.68 -10.13 7.64
CA ALA A 79 -0.13 -9.23 6.62
C ALA A 79 1.34 -8.87 6.87
N GLU A 80 1.83 -8.92 8.11
CA GLU A 80 3.23 -8.63 8.43
C GLU A 80 4.22 -9.49 7.66
N LYS A 81 3.92 -10.78 7.46
CA LYS A 81 4.85 -11.70 6.79
C LYS A 81 5.05 -11.36 5.30
N PRO A 82 4.00 -11.29 4.45
CA PRO A 82 4.18 -10.94 3.04
C PRO A 82 4.76 -9.53 2.86
N ILE A 83 4.31 -8.55 3.65
CA ILE A 83 4.84 -7.18 3.59
C ILE A 83 6.34 -7.16 3.90
N GLY A 84 6.76 -7.81 4.99
CA GLY A 84 8.17 -7.87 5.36
C GLY A 84 9.03 -8.55 4.29
N PHE A 85 8.55 -9.66 3.73
CA PHE A 85 9.27 -10.41 2.69
C PHE A 85 9.49 -9.58 1.42
N ILE A 86 8.44 -9.00 0.85
CA ILE A 86 8.55 -8.26 -0.41
C ILE A 86 9.37 -6.99 -0.24
N ILE A 87 9.22 -6.26 0.86
CA ILE A 87 10.03 -5.06 1.13
C ILE A 87 11.51 -5.43 1.27
N ASP A 88 11.83 -6.51 1.99
CA ASP A 88 13.21 -6.97 2.12
C ASP A 88 13.79 -7.41 0.76
N GLU A 89 13.03 -8.12 -0.07
CA GLU A 89 13.44 -8.46 -1.44
C GLU A 89 13.68 -7.21 -2.31
N CYS A 90 12.83 -6.20 -2.22
CA CYS A 90 13.04 -4.93 -2.92
C CYS A 90 14.34 -4.25 -2.46
N VAL A 91 14.61 -4.22 -1.16
CA VAL A 91 15.83 -3.61 -0.61
C VAL A 91 17.06 -4.40 -1.02
N VAL A 92 17.01 -5.73 -0.93
CA VAL A 92 18.12 -6.61 -1.37
C VAL A 92 18.40 -6.40 -2.85
N THR A 93 17.37 -6.37 -3.69
CA THR A 93 17.49 -6.13 -5.14
C THR A 93 18.13 -4.78 -5.41
N LEU A 94 17.72 -3.72 -4.70
CA LEU A 94 18.24 -2.37 -4.83
C LEU A 94 19.75 -2.28 -4.55
N PHE A 95 20.26 -3.01 -3.55
CA PHE A 95 21.67 -2.97 -3.16
C PHE A 95 22.54 -4.04 -3.84
N ARG A 96 21.94 -5.14 -4.31
CA ARG A 96 22.65 -6.22 -4.99
C ARG A 96 22.90 -5.89 -6.47
N ILE A 97 21.95 -5.21 -7.11
CA ILE A 97 22.13 -4.68 -8.46
C ILE A 97 22.84 -3.32 -8.33
N PRO A 98 23.79 -2.97 -9.22
CA PRO A 98 24.50 -1.68 -9.18
C PRO A 98 23.61 -0.50 -9.62
N LEU A 99 22.38 -0.41 -9.11
CA LEU A 99 21.42 0.67 -9.33
C LEU A 99 21.83 1.95 -8.61
N ILE A 100 22.44 1.84 -7.43
CA ILE A 100 23.00 2.98 -6.72
C ILE A 100 24.46 3.16 -7.19
N ALA A 101 24.81 4.38 -7.62
CA ALA A 101 26.18 4.68 -8.01
C ALA A 101 27.16 4.49 -6.84
N SER A 102 28.37 4.03 -7.13
CA SER A 102 29.39 3.75 -6.11
C SER A 102 29.67 4.95 -5.19
N ARG A 103 29.59 6.17 -5.74
CA ARG A 103 29.76 7.43 -4.99
C ARG A 103 28.64 7.69 -3.96
N SER A 104 27.41 7.26 -4.21
CA SER A 104 26.26 7.43 -3.29
C SER A 104 25.93 6.16 -2.51
N MET A 105 26.77 5.13 -2.56
CA MET A 105 26.54 3.87 -1.82
C MET A 105 26.54 4.09 -0.30
N ALA A 106 27.39 5.00 0.20
CA ALA A 106 27.41 5.37 1.61
C ALA A 106 26.10 6.04 2.05
N GLU A 107 25.56 6.94 1.23
CA GLU A 107 24.27 7.61 1.48
C GLU A 107 23.11 6.60 1.49
N GLY A 108 23.10 5.65 0.54
CA GLY A 108 22.10 4.58 0.49
C GLY A 108 22.14 3.69 1.76
N LYS A 109 23.34 3.31 2.22
CA LYS A 109 23.51 2.56 3.47
C LYS A 109 23.07 3.37 4.69
N ALA A 110 23.35 4.68 4.73
CA ALA A 110 22.90 5.56 5.80
C ALA A 110 21.36 5.66 5.84
N ALA A 111 20.71 5.75 4.68
CA ALA A 111 19.25 5.74 4.56
C ALA A 111 18.64 4.42 5.09
N MET A 112 19.26 3.28 4.74
CA MET A 112 18.85 1.97 5.28
C MET A 112 19.02 1.89 6.80
N ALA A 113 20.14 2.39 7.34
CA ALA A 113 20.37 2.42 8.79
C ALA A 113 19.36 3.33 9.52
N ALA A 114 19.03 4.49 8.95
CA ALA A 114 18.01 5.40 9.48
C ALA A 114 16.61 4.75 9.48
N ALA A 115 16.26 4.03 8.41
CA ALA A 115 15.00 3.29 8.33
C ALA A 115 14.95 2.12 9.34
N ARG A 116 16.05 1.37 9.53
CA ARG A 116 16.18 0.35 10.59
C ARG A 116 16.02 0.95 11.99
N LYS A 117 16.68 2.08 12.28
CA LYS A 117 16.54 2.79 13.56
C LYS A 117 15.10 3.23 13.82
N SER A 118 14.43 3.78 12.80
CA SER A 118 13.02 4.20 12.89
C SER A 118 12.08 3.02 13.14
N THR A 119 12.42 1.85 12.60
CA THR A 119 11.69 0.60 12.81
C THR A 119 11.79 0.09 14.25
N ALA A 120 12.93 0.31 14.90
CA ALA A 120 13.20 -0.11 16.28
C ALA A 120 12.77 0.92 17.34
N ALA A 121 12.40 2.13 16.93
CA ALA A 121 12.03 3.21 17.84
C ALA A 121 10.74 2.88 18.62
N THR A 122 10.72 3.22 19.91
CA THR A 122 9.58 3.00 20.80
C THR A 122 8.52 4.10 20.67
N PHE A 123 8.95 5.35 20.44
CA PHE A 123 8.07 6.50 20.35
C PHE A 123 6.94 6.35 19.30
N PRO A 124 7.21 5.87 18.07
CA PRO A 124 6.13 5.71 17.10
C PRO A 124 5.10 4.65 17.49
N GLU A 125 5.51 3.59 18.19
CA GLU A 125 4.57 2.57 18.66
C GLU A 125 3.70 3.10 19.81
N LEU A 126 4.26 3.92 20.70
CA LEU A 126 3.50 4.65 21.72
C LEU A 126 2.52 5.64 21.08
N ALA A 127 2.93 6.35 20.03
CA ALA A 127 2.03 7.23 19.27
C ALA A 127 0.89 6.44 18.61
N CYS A 128 1.18 5.27 18.02
CA CYS A 128 0.13 4.37 17.49
C CYS A 128 -0.84 3.91 18.57
N LEU A 129 -0.33 3.61 19.78
CA LEU A 129 -1.17 3.26 20.93
C LEU A 129 -2.04 4.45 21.38
N ALA A 130 -1.48 5.66 21.45
CA ALA A 130 -2.23 6.86 21.80
C ALA A 130 -3.36 7.15 20.79
N VAL A 131 -3.09 7.01 19.48
CA VAL A 131 -4.12 7.12 18.43
C VAL A 131 -5.19 6.05 18.59
N ALA A 132 -4.79 4.82 18.90
CA ALA A 132 -5.74 3.72 19.12
C ALA A 132 -6.66 3.95 20.32
N VAL A 133 -6.11 4.43 21.44
CA VAL A 133 -6.89 4.79 22.63
C VAL A 133 -7.82 5.97 22.34
N GLY A 134 -7.33 7.00 21.65
CA GLY A 134 -8.15 8.14 21.23
C GLY A 134 -9.31 7.73 20.32
N ALA A 135 -9.06 6.84 19.35
CA ALA A 135 -10.10 6.30 18.49
C ALA A 135 -11.12 5.46 19.26
N SER A 136 -10.69 4.70 20.28
CA SER A 136 -11.60 3.99 21.19
C SER A 136 -12.45 4.96 22.01
N LEU A 137 -11.87 6.03 22.54
CA LEU A 137 -12.61 7.03 23.30
C LEU A 137 -13.67 7.74 22.44
N ILE A 138 -13.37 8.05 21.18
CA ILE A 138 -14.35 8.62 20.23
C ILE A 138 -15.48 7.63 19.92
N ASN A 139 -15.18 6.33 19.85
CA ASN A 139 -16.23 5.31 19.72
C ASN A 139 -17.07 5.21 21.00
N LEU A 140 -16.46 5.35 22.18
CA LEU A 140 -17.18 5.33 23.46
C LEU A 140 -18.20 6.46 23.52
N THR A 141 -17.81 7.68 23.17
CA THR A 141 -18.75 8.82 23.15
C THR A 141 -19.88 8.60 22.16
N SER A 142 -19.60 7.98 21.01
CA SER A 142 -20.63 7.61 20.02
C SER A 142 -21.61 6.58 20.59
N PHE A 143 -21.13 5.59 21.36
CA PHE A 143 -21.99 4.58 21.99
C PHE A 143 -22.86 5.20 23.08
N LEU A 144 -22.30 6.06 23.93
CA LEU A 144 -23.03 6.79 24.96
C LEU A 144 -24.06 7.77 24.38
N SER A 145 -23.85 8.28 23.16
CA SER A 145 -24.83 9.11 22.43
C SER A 145 -25.96 8.32 21.75
N GLY A 146 -26.17 7.05 22.13
CA GLY A 146 -27.27 6.21 21.63
C GLY A 146 -27.04 5.57 20.26
N ARG A 147 -25.79 5.50 19.77
CA ARG A 147 -25.45 4.81 18.51
C ARG A 147 -24.85 3.42 18.72
N ALA A 148 -24.91 2.89 19.94
CA ALA A 148 -24.39 1.58 20.28
C ALA A 148 -25.18 0.45 19.58
N PRO A 149 -24.51 -0.63 19.13
CA PRO A 149 -25.17 -1.85 18.69
C PRO A 149 -25.98 -2.50 19.83
N LEU A 150 -27.05 -3.22 19.47
CA LEU A 150 -27.94 -3.87 20.44
C LEU A 150 -27.22 -4.85 21.38
N TRP A 151 -26.25 -5.61 20.87
CA TRP A 151 -25.46 -6.55 21.69
C TRP A 151 -24.51 -5.85 22.69
N ALA A 152 -24.22 -4.56 22.49
CA ALA A 152 -23.31 -3.80 23.36
C ALA A 152 -24.03 -3.11 24.53
N MET A 153 -25.36 -3.18 24.57
CA MET A 153 -26.21 -2.54 25.56
C MET A 153 -26.87 -3.57 26.46
N TYR A 154 -26.90 -3.31 27.77
CA TYR A 154 -27.67 -4.10 28.75
C TYR A 154 -28.41 -3.15 29.70
N GLY A 155 -29.75 -3.15 29.64
CA GLY A 155 -30.56 -2.14 30.33
C GLY A 155 -30.22 -0.73 29.82
N GLU A 156 -30.00 0.22 30.74
CA GLU A 156 -29.63 1.61 30.39
C GLU A 156 -28.10 1.82 30.21
N GLY A 157 -27.29 0.76 30.40
CA GLY A 157 -25.83 0.84 30.42
C GLY A 157 -25.13 0.03 29.35
N LEU A 158 -23.82 0.27 29.21
CA LEU A 158 -22.92 -0.55 28.41
C LEU A 158 -22.72 -1.92 29.07
N SER A 159 -22.91 -2.98 28.30
CA SER A 159 -22.64 -4.34 28.75
C SER A 159 -21.13 -4.58 28.89
N PHE A 160 -20.72 -5.51 29.77
CA PHE A 160 -19.31 -5.92 29.86
C PHE A 160 -18.72 -6.36 28.50
N PRO A 161 -19.42 -7.16 27.67
CA PRO A 161 -18.97 -7.48 26.31
C PRO A 161 -18.82 -6.25 25.42
N GLY A 162 -19.76 -5.29 25.48
CA GLY A 162 -19.69 -4.02 24.75
C GLY A 162 -18.44 -3.22 25.13
N LEU A 163 -18.19 -3.08 26.43
CA LEU A 163 -17.04 -2.36 26.97
C LEU A 163 -15.72 -3.06 26.63
N TRP A 164 -15.68 -4.39 26.62
CA TRP A 164 -14.52 -5.17 26.18
C TRP A 164 -14.22 -4.99 24.69
N CYS A 165 -15.24 -5.12 23.83
CA CYS A 165 -15.09 -4.89 22.39
C CYS A 165 -14.56 -3.49 22.09
N LEU A 166 -14.98 -2.50 22.86
CA LEU A 166 -14.57 -1.10 22.67
C LEU A 166 -13.19 -0.80 23.27
N ALA A 167 -12.91 -1.25 24.49
CA ALA A 167 -11.64 -0.98 25.17
C ALA A 167 -10.49 -1.83 24.60
N VAL A 168 -10.75 -3.10 24.27
CA VAL A 168 -9.73 -4.06 23.82
C VAL A 168 -9.81 -4.26 22.32
N GLY A 169 -10.97 -4.64 21.79
CA GLY A 169 -11.13 -4.97 20.37
C GLY A 169 -10.83 -3.79 19.45
N ASN A 170 -11.48 -2.66 19.67
CA ASN A 170 -11.30 -1.46 18.86
C ASN A 170 -9.89 -0.87 19.03
N THR A 171 -9.35 -0.85 20.24
CA THR A 171 -7.97 -0.39 20.49
C THR A 171 -6.96 -1.28 19.77
N LEU A 172 -7.13 -2.61 19.82
CA LEU A 172 -6.23 -3.52 19.12
C LEU A 172 -6.29 -3.33 17.60
N TYR A 173 -7.50 -3.20 17.04
CA TYR A 173 -7.70 -2.92 15.61
C TYR A 173 -6.95 -1.64 15.19
N TRP A 174 -7.21 -0.52 15.86
CA TRP A 174 -6.57 0.76 15.52
C TRP A 174 -5.06 0.73 15.74
N PHE A 175 -4.59 0.05 16.78
CA PHE A 175 -3.17 -0.10 17.03
C PHE A 175 -2.46 -0.90 15.93
N LEU A 176 -3.02 -2.04 15.52
CA LEU A 176 -2.46 -2.85 14.42
C LEU A 176 -2.49 -2.09 13.09
N MET A 177 -3.60 -1.40 12.82
CA MET A 177 -3.77 -0.57 11.62
C MET A 177 -2.72 0.54 11.55
N THR A 178 -2.70 1.40 12.56
CA THR A 178 -1.79 2.56 12.62
C THR A 178 -0.34 2.14 12.62
N ARG A 179 0.00 1.01 13.25
CA ARG A 179 1.35 0.44 13.15
C ARG A 179 1.72 0.11 11.71
N LEU A 180 0.86 -0.57 10.95
CA LEU A 180 1.15 -0.90 9.55
C LEU A 180 1.21 0.36 8.66
N LEU A 181 0.36 1.37 8.93
CA LEU A 181 0.48 2.69 8.29
C LEU A 181 1.85 3.32 8.56
N TRP A 182 2.31 3.30 9.81
CA TRP A 182 3.62 3.81 10.19
C TRP A 182 4.77 3.06 9.49
N LYS A 183 4.69 1.73 9.37
CA LYS A 183 5.70 0.94 8.62
C LYS A 183 5.72 1.34 7.14
N ASN A 184 4.57 1.62 6.51
CA ASN A 184 4.53 2.15 5.15
C ASN A 184 5.11 3.57 5.05
N LEU A 185 4.97 4.42 6.08
CA LEU A 185 5.63 5.73 6.13
C LEU A 185 7.16 5.61 6.21
N ILE A 186 7.67 4.65 6.98
CA ILE A 186 9.12 4.33 6.99
C ILE A 186 9.58 3.92 5.59
N TRP A 187 8.82 3.08 4.90
CA TRP A 187 9.10 2.68 3.52
C TRP A 187 9.10 3.86 2.55
N SER A 188 8.10 4.75 2.64
CA SER A 188 8.03 5.98 1.85
C SER A 188 9.23 6.89 2.08
N ARG A 189 9.65 7.07 3.34
CA ARG A 189 10.83 7.87 3.67
C ARG A 189 12.10 7.23 3.12
N PHE A 190 12.25 5.92 3.27
CA PHE A 190 13.39 5.18 2.71
C PHE A 190 13.49 5.35 1.20
N LEU A 191 12.39 5.17 0.46
CA LEU A 191 12.36 5.39 -0.99
C LEU A 191 12.64 6.84 -1.36
N SER A 192 12.20 7.80 -0.55
CA SER A 192 12.52 9.22 -0.74
C SER A 192 14.01 9.51 -0.60
N ASP A 193 14.69 8.87 0.35
CA ASP A 193 16.12 9.05 0.56
C ASP A 193 16.95 8.31 -0.50
N VAL A 194 16.50 7.13 -0.93
CA VAL A 194 17.07 6.41 -2.09
C VAL A 194 16.92 7.23 -3.37
N ALA A 195 15.77 7.89 -3.59
CA ALA A 195 15.55 8.73 -4.76
C ALA A 195 16.43 9.97 -4.81
N LYS A 196 17.03 10.40 -3.69
CA LYS A 196 18.02 11.48 -3.64
C LYS A 196 19.43 11.00 -3.99
N CYS A 197 19.71 9.70 -3.85
CA CYS A 197 20.98 9.12 -4.23
C CYS A 197 21.17 9.17 -5.76
N ARG A 198 22.42 9.07 -6.23
CA ARG A 198 22.71 8.98 -7.66
C ARG A 198 22.36 7.59 -8.18
N LEU A 199 21.19 7.47 -8.80
CA LEU A 199 20.70 6.23 -9.39
C LEU A 199 21.25 6.06 -10.83
N ARG A 200 21.73 4.87 -11.15
CA ARG A 200 22.22 4.44 -12.47
C ARG A 200 21.05 3.85 -13.27
N LEU A 201 20.10 4.70 -13.62
CA LEU A 201 18.92 4.30 -14.39
C LEU A 201 19.25 4.29 -15.89
N ALA A 202 18.66 3.34 -16.62
CA ALA A 202 18.85 3.22 -18.07
C ALA A 202 17.52 3.08 -18.79
N VAL A 203 17.27 3.95 -19.77
CA VAL A 203 16.05 3.94 -20.59
C VAL A 203 15.91 2.65 -21.42
N THR A 204 17.03 2.04 -21.80
CA THR A 204 17.08 0.79 -22.57
C THR A 204 16.87 -0.46 -21.71
N HIS A 205 16.64 -0.31 -20.40
CA HIS A 205 16.45 -1.43 -19.51
C HIS A 205 15.17 -2.22 -19.88
N PRO A 206 15.21 -3.58 -19.91
CA PRO A 206 14.10 -4.41 -20.41
C PRO A 206 12.80 -4.32 -19.59
N ASP A 207 12.86 -3.77 -18.38
CA ASP A 207 11.68 -3.60 -17.51
C ASP A 207 10.79 -2.41 -17.89
N GLY A 208 11.23 -1.53 -18.80
CA GLY A 208 10.51 -0.31 -19.19
C GLY A 208 10.38 0.75 -18.08
N HIS A 209 11.10 0.58 -16.97
CA HIS A 209 11.05 1.42 -15.77
C HIS A 209 12.46 1.73 -15.24
N GLY A 210 13.45 1.81 -16.13
CA GLY A 210 14.80 2.25 -15.78
C GLY A 210 15.57 1.33 -14.82
N GLY A 211 15.15 0.08 -14.66
CA GLY A 211 15.70 -0.86 -13.67
C GLY A 211 14.99 -0.85 -12.31
N LEU A 212 13.95 -0.04 -12.13
CA LEU A 212 13.19 0.11 -10.88
C LEU A 212 11.83 -0.60 -10.91
N GLY A 213 11.50 -1.34 -11.98
CA GLY A 213 10.21 -2.00 -12.15
C GLY A 213 9.87 -2.99 -11.02
N PHE A 214 10.87 -3.55 -10.35
CA PHE A 214 10.67 -4.45 -9.21
C PHE A 214 9.95 -3.77 -8.03
N LEU A 215 10.11 -2.45 -7.86
CA LEU A 215 9.39 -1.70 -6.83
C LEU A 215 7.88 -1.73 -7.07
N GLY A 216 7.44 -1.88 -8.32
CA GLY A 216 6.02 -2.00 -8.65
C GLY A 216 5.32 -3.22 -8.04
N TYR A 217 6.05 -4.23 -7.54
CA TYR A 217 5.47 -5.41 -6.90
C TYR A 217 5.13 -5.22 -5.42
N TYR A 218 5.64 -4.17 -4.79
CA TYR A 218 5.44 -3.94 -3.36
C TYR A 218 3.97 -3.86 -2.91
N PRO A 219 3.02 -3.26 -3.68
CA PRO A 219 1.64 -3.15 -3.24
C PRO A 219 0.97 -4.53 -3.09
N ALA A 220 1.36 -5.52 -3.91
CA ALA A 220 0.81 -6.87 -3.84
C ALA A 220 1.04 -7.54 -2.48
N ALA A 221 2.09 -7.14 -1.75
CA ALA A 221 2.37 -7.62 -0.41
C ALA A 221 1.28 -7.23 0.61
N TYR A 222 0.59 -6.13 0.36
CA TYR A 222 -0.41 -5.55 1.24
C TYR A 222 -1.82 -6.09 0.97
N GLY A 223 -2.02 -7.11 0.13
CA GLY A 223 -3.35 -7.65 -0.17
C GLY A 223 -4.16 -8.02 1.08
N LEU A 224 -3.55 -8.66 2.08
CA LEU A 224 -4.21 -8.98 3.36
C LEU A 224 -4.54 -7.73 4.19
N PHE A 225 -3.65 -6.73 4.17
CA PHE A 225 -3.89 -5.44 4.84
C PHE A 225 -5.08 -4.72 4.19
N THR A 226 -5.08 -4.59 2.87
CA THR A 226 -6.14 -3.96 2.10
C THR A 226 -7.47 -4.68 2.31
N LEU A 227 -7.48 -6.02 2.33
CA LEU A 227 -8.67 -6.80 2.64
C LEU A 227 -9.22 -6.45 4.03
N ALA A 228 -8.35 -6.45 5.05
CA ALA A 228 -8.73 -6.14 6.42
C ALA A 228 -9.39 -4.77 6.55
N VAL A 229 -8.75 -3.73 5.99
CA VAL A 229 -9.28 -2.36 6.06
C VAL A 229 -10.58 -2.26 5.30
N SER A 230 -10.63 -2.82 4.08
CA SER A 230 -11.79 -2.71 3.19
C SER A 230 -12.99 -3.46 3.74
N SER A 231 -12.80 -4.56 4.46
CA SER A 231 -13.88 -5.24 5.17
C SER A 231 -14.49 -4.38 6.28
N VAL A 232 -13.67 -3.64 7.04
CA VAL A 232 -14.19 -2.73 8.07
C VAL A 232 -14.92 -1.55 7.44
N VAL A 233 -14.40 -0.98 6.35
CA VAL A 233 -15.11 0.05 5.59
C VAL A 233 -16.43 -0.48 5.02
N ALA A 234 -16.42 -1.69 4.45
CA ALA A 234 -17.61 -2.31 3.90
C ALA A 234 -18.68 -2.62 4.95
N ALA A 235 -18.30 -2.99 6.17
CA ALA A 235 -19.24 -3.12 7.29
C ALA A 235 -19.82 -1.76 7.69
N GLY A 236 -19.00 -0.70 7.74
CA GLY A 236 -19.46 0.66 7.97
C GLY A 236 -20.47 1.15 6.93
N VAL A 237 -20.19 0.89 5.65
CA VAL A 237 -21.12 1.17 4.54
C VAL A 237 -22.41 0.34 4.69
N GLY A 238 -22.29 -0.94 5.05
CA GLY A 238 -23.42 -1.83 5.30
C GLY A 238 -24.35 -1.29 6.39
N HIS A 239 -23.81 -0.79 7.51
CA HIS A 239 -24.61 -0.18 8.57
C HIS A 239 -25.36 1.08 8.13
N VAL A 240 -24.78 1.87 7.22
CA VAL A 240 -25.47 3.03 6.63
C VAL A 240 -26.60 2.57 5.73
N MET A 241 -26.35 1.57 4.88
CA MET A 241 -27.34 1.00 3.95
C MET A 241 -28.50 0.30 4.66
N GLN A 242 -28.28 -0.26 5.85
CA GLN A 242 -29.34 -0.82 6.70
C GLN A 242 -30.31 0.26 7.24
N ARG A 243 -29.82 1.49 7.45
CA ARG A 243 -30.59 2.59 8.05
C ARG A 243 -31.22 3.51 7.01
N GLN A 244 -30.64 3.58 5.81
CA GLN A 244 -31.02 4.51 4.75
C GLN A 244 -30.96 3.83 3.39
N ALA A 245 -31.95 4.10 2.54
CA ALA A 245 -31.91 3.66 1.15
C ALA A 245 -30.78 4.40 0.40
N VAL A 246 -29.80 3.66 -0.10
CA VAL A 246 -28.65 4.21 -0.84
C VAL A 246 -28.84 3.98 -2.32
N THR A 247 -28.69 5.04 -3.13
CA THR A 247 -28.76 4.92 -4.59
C THR A 247 -27.52 4.22 -5.15
N PRO A 248 -27.63 3.52 -6.30
CA PRO A 248 -26.49 2.86 -6.93
C PRO A 248 -25.34 3.82 -7.28
N ALA A 249 -25.69 5.07 -7.61
CA ALA A 249 -24.74 6.14 -7.88
C ALA A 249 -23.91 6.52 -6.64
N LEU A 250 -24.55 6.68 -5.48
CA LEU A 250 -23.86 6.95 -4.22
C LEU A 250 -22.94 5.79 -3.81
N PHE A 251 -23.42 4.55 -3.95
CA PHE A 251 -22.59 3.38 -3.68
C PHE A 251 -21.37 3.30 -4.60
N THR A 252 -21.54 3.59 -5.90
CA THR A 252 -20.43 3.68 -6.85
C THR A 252 -19.43 4.79 -6.46
N ALA A 253 -19.93 5.95 -6.04
CA ALA A 253 -19.08 7.05 -5.58
C ALA A 253 -18.25 6.67 -4.36
N VAL A 254 -18.83 5.95 -3.39
CA VAL A 254 -18.11 5.41 -2.22
C VAL A 254 -17.04 4.41 -2.65
N CYS A 255 -17.33 3.51 -3.59
CA CYS A 255 -16.35 2.57 -4.11
C CYS A 255 -15.19 3.27 -4.83
N VAL A 256 -15.48 4.28 -5.66
CA VAL A 256 -14.45 5.08 -6.35
C VAL A 256 -13.61 5.86 -5.35
N ALA A 257 -14.23 6.50 -4.36
CA ALA A 257 -13.52 7.24 -3.32
C ALA A 257 -12.61 6.32 -2.50
N TRP A 258 -13.10 5.13 -2.13
CA TRP A 258 -12.29 4.13 -1.43
C TRP A 258 -11.11 3.65 -2.27
N LEU A 259 -11.36 3.33 -3.55
CA LEU A 259 -10.31 2.91 -4.48
C LEU A 259 -9.25 4.02 -4.66
N ALA A 260 -9.67 5.29 -4.75
CA ALA A 260 -8.76 6.42 -4.82
C ALA A 260 -7.88 6.53 -3.57
N ILE A 261 -8.44 6.35 -2.36
CA ILE A 261 -7.66 6.32 -1.11
C ILE A 261 -6.62 5.20 -1.14
N VAL A 262 -7.02 4.01 -1.58
CA VAL A 262 -6.12 2.84 -1.69
C VAL A 262 -5.00 3.12 -2.70
N VAL A 263 -5.32 3.66 -3.87
CA VAL A 263 -4.33 4.04 -4.90
C VAL A 263 -3.37 5.09 -4.36
N ILE A 264 -3.86 6.14 -3.70
CA ILE A 264 -3.02 7.19 -3.11
C ILE A 264 -2.07 6.59 -2.07
N TYR A 265 -2.59 5.75 -1.17
CA TYR A 265 -1.78 5.10 -0.14
C TYR A 265 -0.59 4.33 -0.72
N PHE A 266 -0.79 3.63 -1.84
CA PHE A 266 0.29 2.87 -2.51
C PHE A 266 1.11 3.69 -3.53
N ALA A 267 0.57 4.79 -4.06
CA ALA A 267 1.31 5.66 -4.94
C ALA A 267 2.32 6.51 -4.16
N LEU A 268 1.96 6.96 -2.95
CA LEU A 268 2.76 7.88 -2.13
C LEU A 268 4.24 7.46 -1.96
N PRO A 269 4.57 6.21 -1.55
CA PRO A 269 5.96 5.78 -1.43
C PRO A 269 6.75 5.79 -2.74
N LEU A 270 6.08 5.65 -3.89
CA LEU A 270 6.71 5.55 -5.20
C LEU A 270 6.95 6.91 -5.87
N VAL A 271 6.28 7.97 -5.43
CA VAL A 271 6.37 9.32 -6.04
C VAL A 271 7.82 9.81 -6.20
N PRO A 272 8.70 9.74 -5.19
CA PRO A 272 10.07 10.25 -5.31
C PRO A 272 10.86 9.54 -6.40
N VAL A 273 10.69 8.22 -6.51
CA VAL A 273 11.37 7.38 -7.49
C VAL A 273 10.77 7.61 -8.89
N ALA A 274 9.45 7.72 -8.99
CA ALA A 274 8.76 8.05 -10.23
C ALA A 274 9.20 9.40 -10.82
N ARG A 275 9.52 10.39 -9.97
CA ARG A 275 10.09 11.67 -10.40
C ARG A 275 11.46 11.50 -11.07
N GLN A 276 12.33 10.63 -10.56
CA GLN A 276 13.62 10.35 -11.19
C GLN A 276 13.46 9.65 -12.55
N LEU A 277 12.50 8.72 -12.66
CA LEU A 277 12.17 8.09 -13.95
C LEU A 277 11.59 9.10 -14.96
N SER A 278 10.77 10.04 -14.49
CA SER A 278 10.25 11.11 -15.33
C SER A 278 11.35 12.04 -15.85
N ARG A 279 12.32 12.38 -14.99
CA ARG A 279 13.52 13.14 -15.40
C ARG A 279 14.35 12.38 -16.42
N LEU A 280 14.68 11.11 -16.13
CA LEU A 280 15.39 10.23 -17.05
C LEU A 280 14.70 10.20 -18.42
N LYS A 281 13.38 10.00 -18.47
CA LYS A 281 12.61 9.99 -19.70
C LYS A 281 12.74 11.31 -20.47
N ARG A 282 12.51 12.45 -19.80
CA ARG A 282 12.54 13.78 -20.41
C ARG A 282 13.93 14.11 -20.96
N ASP A 283 14.96 13.96 -20.12
CA ASP A 283 16.34 14.29 -20.48
C ASP A 283 16.83 13.40 -21.63
N THR A 284 16.46 12.11 -21.62
CA THR A 284 16.80 11.19 -22.70
C THR A 284 16.08 11.55 -23.99
N ILE A 285 14.79 11.93 -23.95
CA ILE A 285 14.06 12.39 -25.15
C ILE A 285 14.80 13.58 -25.78
N THR A 286 15.13 14.59 -24.98
CA THR A 286 15.80 15.81 -25.49
C THR A 286 17.18 15.51 -26.07
N LEU A 287 18.02 14.75 -25.34
CA LEU A 287 19.39 14.43 -25.79
C LEU A 287 19.39 13.51 -27.00
N SER A 288 18.55 12.47 -27.00
CA SER A 288 18.48 11.52 -28.11
C SER A 288 17.87 12.12 -29.37
N LEU A 289 16.91 13.06 -29.24
CA LEU A 289 16.32 13.74 -30.39
C LEU A 289 17.34 14.63 -31.11
N ALA A 290 18.13 15.41 -30.36
CA ALA A 290 19.18 16.23 -30.94
C ALA A 290 20.21 15.39 -31.70
N LYS A 291 20.69 14.29 -31.10
CA LYS A 291 21.63 13.38 -31.74
C LYS A 291 21.03 12.56 -32.88
N ALA A 292 19.75 12.19 -32.81
CA ALA A 292 19.05 11.56 -33.92
C ALA A 292 18.93 12.51 -35.11
N LEU A 293 18.64 13.80 -34.88
CA LEU A 293 18.61 14.80 -35.94
C LEU A 293 19.98 14.97 -36.60
N GLU A 294 21.05 15.10 -35.81
CA GLU A 294 22.42 15.16 -36.33
C GLU A 294 22.76 13.94 -37.20
N PHE A 295 22.40 12.74 -36.74
CA PHE A 295 22.62 11.50 -37.49
C PHE A 295 21.81 11.44 -38.80
N GLU A 296 20.54 11.83 -38.78
CA GLU A 296 19.71 11.82 -39.99
C GLU A 296 20.16 12.86 -41.01
N ARG A 297 20.54 14.08 -40.60
CA ARG A 297 21.11 15.09 -41.50
C ARG A 297 22.45 14.63 -42.08
N TRP A 298 23.29 13.98 -41.29
CA TRP A 298 24.52 13.37 -41.81
C TRP A 298 24.22 12.28 -42.85
N ASN A 299 23.25 11.41 -42.58
CA ASN A 299 22.86 10.33 -43.48
C ASN A 299 22.21 10.85 -44.77
N GLU A 300 21.38 11.89 -44.66
CA GLU A 300 20.73 12.60 -45.77
C GLU A 300 21.78 13.21 -46.71
N ARG A 301 22.72 14.01 -46.20
CA ARG A 301 23.85 14.52 -47.00
C ARG A 301 24.61 13.41 -47.70
N LYS A 302 24.90 12.31 -46.99
CA LYS A 302 25.67 11.19 -47.55
C LYS A 302 24.92 10.46 -48.67
N THR A 303 23.59 10.38 -48.59
CA THR A 303 22.78 9.66 -49.59
C THR A 303 22.30 10.55 -50.73
N LEU A 304 21.92 11.80 -50.46
CA LEU A 304 21.33 12.72 -51.43
C LEU A 304 22.33 13.75 -51.97
N GLY A 305 23.50 13.89 -51.37
CA GLY A 305 24.53 14.87 -51.73
C GLY A 305 24.33 16.26 -51.11
N THR A 306 23.13 16.57 -50.61
CA THR A 306 22.81 17.77 -49.82
C THR A 306 21.70 17.46 -48.82
N ASN A 307 21.49 18.35 -47.85
CA ASN A 307 20.29 18.36 -47.02
C ASN A 307 19.18 19.15 -47.72
N VAL A 308 17.93 18.68 -47.62
CA VAL A 308 16.77 19.41 -48.18
C VAL A 308 16.63 20.81 -47.57
N PHE A 309 16.95 20.96 -46.28
CA PHE A 309 17.07 22.25 -45.62
C PHE A 309 18.54 22.52 -45.31
N GLU A 310 19.16 23.42 -46.08
CA GLU A 310 20.56 23.82 -45.91
C GLU A 310 20.72 24.76 -44.70
N ASP A 311 21.88 24.68 -44.05
CA ASP A 311 22.24 25.50 -42.90
C ASP A 311 23.74 25.86 -43.01
N ASP A 312 24.00 27.11 -43.36
CA ASP A 312 25.34 27.64 -43.70
C ASP A 312 26.33 27.60 -42.52
N GLY A 313 25.84 27.37 -41.29
CA GLY A 313 26.66 27.26 -40.08
C GLY A 313 26.97 25.84 -39.62
N GLU A 314 26.48 24.80 -40.32
CA GLU A 314 26.69 23.42 -39.89
C GLU A 314 28.13 22.95 -40.09
N THR A 315 28.82 22.68 -38.97
CA THR A 315 30.14 22.04 -38.98
C THR A 315 29.97 20.54 -39.24
N GLU A 316 30.76 19.96 -40.15
CA GLU A 316 30.74 18.53 -40.40
C GLU A 316 31.12 17.76 -39.12
N PRO A 317 30.25 16.88 -38.59
CA PRO A 317 30.59 16.04 -37.46
C PRO A 317 31.67 15.02 -37.86
N GLU A 318 32.63 14.77 -36.96
CA GLU A 318 33.68 13.77 -37.18
C GLU A 318 33.06 12.37 -37.39
N ALA A 319 33.47 11.68 -38.46
CA ALA A 319 32.87 10.42 -38.93
C ALA A 319 32.88 9.25 -37.92
N GLY A 320 33.63 9.38 -36.82
CA GLY A 320 33.74 8.36 -35.77
C GLY A 320 32.74 8.46 -34.63
N ASP A 321 32.03 9.59 -34.47
CA ASP A 321 31.27 9.89 -33.24
C ASP A 321 29.73 9.92 -33.43
N ILE A 322 29.25 9.57 -34.64
CA ILE A 322 27.83 9.62 -34.98
C ILE A 322 27.23 8.22 -34.95
N HIS A 323 26.31 7.98 -34.03
CA HIS A 323 25.58 6.72 -33.89
C HIS A 323 24.09 6.91 -34.06
N ASP A 324 23.40 5.89 -34.59
CA ASP A 324 21.95 5.88 -34.67
C ASP A 324 21.32 5.86 -33.27
N MET A 325 20.70 6.97 -32.89
CA MET A 325 20.03 7.16 -31.60
C MET A 325 18.51 6.88 -31.65
N LYS A 326 17.94 6.52 -32.83
CA LYS A 326 16.52 6.17 -32.97
C LYS A 326 16.09 5.06 -31.99
N PRO A 327 16.87 3.98 -31.74
CA PRO A 327 16.47 2.96 -30.77
C PRO A 327 16.36 3.51 -29.35
N LEU A 328 17.25 4.41 -28.97
CA LEU A 328 17.31 5.03 -27.64
C LEU A 328 16.16 6.03 -27.45
N TYR A 329 15.86 6.83 -28.49
CA TYR A 329 14.68 7.67 -28.55
C TYR A 329 13.39 6.82 -28.44
N GLY A 330 13.27 5.76 -29.24
CA GLY A 330 12.11 4.85 -29.19
C GLY A 330 11.92 4.19 -27.82
N ALA A 331 13.02 3.78 -27.16
CA ALA A 331 12.98 3.26 -25.80
C ALA A 331 12.52 4.31 -24.77
N SER A 332 12.93 5.58 -24.95
CA SER A 332 12.53 6.68 -24.06
C SER A 332 11.02 6.95 -24.09
N LEU A 333 10.40 6.87 -25.27
CA LEU A 333 8.95 7.01 -25.42
C LEU A 333 8.18 5.89 -24.70
N LYS A 334 8.70 4.66 -24.79
CA LYS A 334 8.11 3.46 -24.16
C LYS A 334 8.34 3.39 -22.64
N THR A 335 9.35 4.08 -22.12
CA THR A 335 9.64 4.11 -20.68
C THR A 335 8.49 4.78 -19.91
N SER A 336 8.02 4.14 -18.84
CA SER A 336 6.97 4.66 -17.98
C SER A 336 7.53 5.13 -16.64
N ALA A 337 7.10 6.31 -16.20
CA ALA A 337 7.37 6.79 -14.84
C ALA A 337 6.40 6.19 -13.80
N HIS A 338 5.28 5.63 -14.27
CA HIS A 338 4.27 5.02 -13.40
C HIS A 338 4.66 3.59 -13.06
N LEU A 339 5.31 3.42 -11.90
CA LEU A 339 5.67 2.12 -11.35
C LEU A 339 4.46 1.28 -10.91
N PHE A 340 3.28 1.90 -10.81
CA PHE A 340 2.02 1.25 -10.50
C PHE A 340 1.29 0.89 -11.81
N ASN A 341 1.37 -0.38 -12.21
CA ASN A 341 0.75 -0.90 -13.45
C ASN A 341 -0.50 -1.74 -13.13
N LYS A 342 -1.45 -1.85 -14.07
CA LYS A 342 -2.70 -2.62 -13.96
C LYS A 342 -2.46 -4.06 -13.47
N ARG A 343 -1.40 -4.71 -13.96
CA ARG A 343 -1.03 -6.08 -13.55
C ARG A 343 -0.62 -6.19 -12.08
N ASN A 344 0.04 -5.15 -11.55
CA ASN A 344 0.50 -5.11 -10.16
C ASN A 344 -0.53 -4.49 -9.21
N ALA A 345 -1.53 -3.80 -9.77
CA ALA A 345 -2.65 -3.22 -9.04
C ALA A 345 -3.72 -4.26 -8.70
N LEU A 346 -3.91 -5.28 -9.54
CA LEU A 346 -4.95 -6.30 -9.37
C LEU A 346 -4.91 -7.00 -7.99
N PRO A 347 -3.75 -7.43 -7.44
CA PRO A 347 -3.67 -8.04 -6.11
C PRO A 347 -4.07 -7.12 -4.96
N VAL A 348 -4.21 -5.81 -5.19
CA VAL A 348 -4.65 -4.81 -4.22
C VAL A 348 -6.10 -4.41 -4.47
N PHE A 349 -6.47 -4.20 -5.73
CA PHE A 349 -7.81 -3.77 -6.11
C PHE A 349 -8.87 -4.83 -5.82
N VAL A 350 -8.55 -6.11 -6.02
CA VAL A 350 -9.47 -7.20 -5.68
C VAL A 350 -9.77 -7.24 -4.18
N PRO A 351 -8.78 -7.27 -3.27
CA PRO A 351 -9.02 -7.11 -1.83
C PRO A 351 -9.71 -5.81 -1.43
N ALA A 352 -9.51 -4.72 -2.17
CA ALA A 352 -10.12 -3.43 -1.89
C ALA A 352 -11.62 -3.40 -2.18
N LEU A 353 -12.01 -3.98 -3.31
CA LEU A 353 -13.39 -3.93 -3.81
C LEU A 353 -14.23 -5.12 -3.36
N ALA A 354 -13.64 -6.30 -3.17
CA ALA A 354 -14.40 -7.52 -2.87
C ALA A 354 -15.33 -7.37 -1.65
N PRO A 355 -14.89 -6.85 -0.48
CA PRO A 355 -15.80 -6.67 0.65
C PRO A 355 -16.92 -5.68 0.38
N LEU A 356 -16.63 -4.59 -0.33
CA LEU A 356 -17.64 -3.58 -0.69
C LEU A 356 -18.68 -4.16 -1.63
N LEU A 357 -18.26 -4.94 -2.62
CA LEU A 357 -19.17 -5.61 -3.57
C LEU A 357 -20.05 -6.65 -2.87
N VAL A 358 -19.52 -7.38 -1.89
CA VAL A 358 -20.32 -8.29 -1.06
C VAL A 358 -21.38 -7.52 -0.28
N THR A 359 -21.01 -6.40 0.35
CA THR A 359 -21.99 -5.51 1.00
C THR A 359 -23.03 -5.01 -0.01
N GLY A 360 -22.61 -4.53 -1.19
CA GLY A 360 -23.50 -4.04 -2.24
C GLY A 360 -24.47 -5.10 -2.75
N ALA A 361 -24.03 -6.35 -2.91
CA ALA A 361 -24.86 -7.49 -3.33
C ALA A 361 -26.02 -7.79 -2.38
N SER A 362 -25.87 -7.47 -1.10
CA SER A 362 -26.93 -7.66 -0.11
C SER A 362 -28.05 -6.61 -0.18
N PHE A 363 -27.82 -5.47 -0.86
CA PHE A 363 -28.77 -4.34 -0.86
C PHE A 363 -29.14 -3.82 -2.26
N LEU A 364 -28.37 -4.14 -3.31
CA LEU A 364 -28.58 -3.65 -4.67
C LEU A 364 -28.86 -4.80 -5.66
N PRO A 365 -29.63 -4.55 -6.74
CA PRO A 365 -29.84 -5.53 -7.80
C PRO A 365 -28.53 -5.95 -8.49
N TYR A 366 -28.39 -7.25 -8.76
CA TYR A 366 -27.17 -7.82 -9.38
C TYR A 366 -26.81 -7.22 -10.74
N ALA A 367 -27.80 -6.76 -11.52
CA ALA A 367 -27.58 -6.15 -12.83
C ALA A 367 -26.75 -4.85 -12.72
N GLU A 368 -26.99 -4.05 -11.69
CA GLU A 368 -26.29 -2.78 -11.47
C GLU A 368 -24.86 -3.01 -10.98
N LEU A 369 -24.66 -4.00 -10.10
CA LEU A 369 -23.33 -4.37 -9.59
C LEU A 369 -22.39 -4.83 -10.71
N GLY A 370 -22.87 -5.58 -11.70
CA GLY A 370 -22.07 -5.99 -12.84
C GLY A 370 -21.53 -4.80 -13.65
N THR A 371 -22.31 -3.73 -13.79
CA THR A 371 -21.86 -2.51 -14.47
C THR A 371 -20.84 -1.72 -13.65
N ILE A 372 -21.00 -1.70 -12.33
CA ILE A 372 -20.08 -1.02 -11.39
C ILE A 372 -18.73 -1.73 -11.38
N VAL A 373 -18.71 -3.06 -11.28
CA VAL A 373 -17.47 -3.87 -11.30
C VAL A 373 -16.70 -3.66 -12.61
N LYS A 374 -17.39 -3.68 -13.76
CA LYS A 374 -16.75 -3.41 -15.05
C LYS A 374 -16.15 -2.00 -15.07
N ARG A 375 -16.90 -0.97 -14.65
CA ARG A 375 -16.36 0.41 -14.60
C ARG A 375 -15.13 0.53 -13.70
N LEU A 376 -15.14 -0.11 -12.53
CA LEU A 376 -14.06 -0.04 -11.55
C LEU A 376 -12.80 -0.83 -11.92
N LEU A 377 -12.93 -1.96 -12.63
CA LEU A 377 -11.78 -2.75 -13.06
C LEU A 377 -11.11 -2.21 -14.34
N PHE A 378 -11.83 -1.42 -15.14
CA PHE A 378 -11.32 -0.86 -16.39
C PHE A 378 -10.81 0.59 -16.28
N LEU A 379 -11.10 1.29 -15.17
CA LEU A 379 -10.36 2.48 -14.70
C LEU A 379 -8.87 2.15 -14.53
#